data_AF-A0A424LPM3-F1
#
_entry.id   AF-A0A424LPM3-F1
#
_cell.length_a   1.000
_cell.length_b   1.000
_cell.length_c   1.000
_cell.angle_alpha   90.00
_cell.angle_beta   90.00
_cell.angle_gamma   90.00
#
_symmetry.space_group_name_H-M   'P 1'
#
loop_
_entity.id
_entity.type
_entity.pdbx_description
1 polymer ?
#
loop_
_entity_poly.entity_id
_entity_poly.type
_entity_poly.pdbx_seq_one_letter_code
_entity_poly.pdbx_strand_id
1 'polypeptide(L)'
;MVEDSLMENEEQITREIKHPFWATDEKTQIICQFHYSDGRVMEAAVSDTEEGNPDWKEIIDTFGTEAIDASTEKFATERENARKLKEQQQKESEDRAKADALFTVKLEAFEIPEIKNSTDRVSKSRIRKAKSIMEVQVLTTALYMKEIQDGDTE
;
A
#
# COMPACT_ATOMS: atom_id res chain seq x y z
N MET A 1 -50.89 22.94 -37.72
CA MET A 1 -50.03 21.89 -38.32
C MET A 1 -48.84 22.59 -38.93
N VAL A 2 -47.69 22.57 -38.25
CA VAL A 2 -46.47 21.86 -38.68
C VAL A 2 -45.64 21.68 -37.39
N GLU A 3 -45.90 20.59 -36.67
CA GLU A 3 -44.93 20.01 -35.74
C GLU A 3 -44.12 19.03 -36.57
N ASP A 4 -42.83 19.29 -36.75
CA ASP A 4 -41.75 18.29 -36.75
C ASP A 4 -40.50 18.91 -37.38
N SER A 5 -39.46 19.08 -36.55
CA SER A 5 -38.04 18.96 -36.94
C SER A 5 -37.17 19.38 -35.74
N LEU A 6 -37.21 18.58 -34.68
CA LEU A 6 -36.10 18.49 -33.74
C LEU A 6 -35.62 17.04 -33.80
N MET A 7 -34.81 16.75 -34.82
CA MET A 7 -33.98 15.54 -34.81
C MET A 7 -32.84 15.83 -33.83
N GLU A 8 -33.02 15.40 -32.59
CA GLU A 8 -31.93 15.29 -31.62
C GLU A 8 -30.90 14.31 -32.20
N ASN A 9 -29.69 14.81 -32.49
CA ASN A 9 -28.52 13.95 -32.67
C ASN A 9 -28.21 13.33 -31.30
N GLU A 10 -28.83 12.19 -30.99
CA GLU A 10 -28.35 11.33 -29.93
C GLU A 10 -26.94 10.85 -30.35
N GLU A 11 -25.90 11.38 -29.69
CA GLU A 11 -24.56 10.82 -29.80
C GLU A 11 -24.65 9.34 -29.42
N GLN A 12 -24.47 8.46 -30.40
CA GLN A 12 -24.50 7.03 -30.19
C GLN A 12 -23.34 6.65 -29.27
N ILE A 13 -23.62 6.44 -27.98
CA ILE A 13 -22.59 6.06 -27.00
C ILE A 13 -22.06 4.68 -27.38
N THR A 14 -20.88 4.63 -27.99
CA THR A 14 -20.17 3.39 -28.27
C THR A 14 -19.51 2.85 -27.00
N ARG A 15 -19.52 1.52 -26.84
CA ARG A 15 -18.81 0.79 -25.80
C ARG A 15 -17.63 0.04 -26.43
N GLU A 16 -16.45 0.12 -25.81
CA GLU A 16 -15.26 -0.64 -26.19
C GLU A 16 -14.81 -1.48 -24.99
N ILE A 17 -14.59 -2.78 -25.20
CA ILE A 17 -14.11 -3.68 -24.14
C ILE A 17 -12.58 -3.67 -24.12
N LYS A 18 -11.99 -3.56 -22.92
CA LYS A 18 -10.53 -3.57 -22.72
C LYS A 18 -10.13 -4.43 -21.54
N HIS A 19 -8.86 -4.87 -21.56
CA HIS A 19 -8.19 -5.57 -20.47
C HIS A 19 -8.97 -6.77 -19.90
N PRO A 20 -9.45 -7.72 -20.73
CA PRO A 20 -10.05 -8.93 -20.20
C PRO A 20 -9.00 -9.82 -19.52
N PHE A 21 -9.33 -10.37 -18.36
CA PHE A 21 -8.57 -11.41 -17.67
C PHE A 21 -9.51 -12.34 -16.89
N TRP A 22 -9.08 -13.57 -16.65
CA TRP A 22 -9.86 -14.55 -15.89
C TRP A 22 -9.93 -14.15 -14.41
N ALA A 23 -11.15 -14.12 -13.88
CA ALA A 23 -11.40 -13.91 -12.46
C ALA A 23 -11.26 -15.20 -11.64
N THR A 24 -11.50 -16.34 -12.29
CA THR A 24 -11.52 -17.67 -11.68
C THR A 24 -10.61 -18.63 -12.45
N ASP A 25 -9.98 -19.57 -11.74
CA ASP A 25 -9.11 -20.60 -12.35
C ASP A 25 -9.91 -21.54 -13.26
N GLU A 26 -11.21 -21.72 -12.98
CA GLU A 26 -12.15 -22.51 -13.78
C GLU A 26 -12.53 -21.80 -15.10
N LYS A 27 -12.07 -20.55 -15.32
CA LYS A 27 -12.35 -19.74 -16.50
C LYS A 27 -13.86 -19.60 -16.77
N THR A 28 -14.62 -19.40 -15.71
CA THR A 28 -16.09 -19.22 -15.73
C THR A 28 -16.50 -17.76 -15.62
N GLN A 29 -15.56 -16.88 -15.32
CA GLN A 29 -15.78 -15.45 -15.16
C GLN A 29 -14.58 -14.65 -15.66
N ILE A 30 -14.84 -13.60 -16.42
CA ILE A 30 -13.86 -12.66 -16.96
C ILE A 30 -14.11 -11.31 -16.30
N ILE A 31 -13.06 -10.65 -15.82
CA ILE A 31 -13.11 -9.22 -15.48
C ILE A 31 -12.60 -8.45 -16.69
N CYS A 32 -13.35 -7.43 -17.09
CA CYS A 32 -12.96 -6.51 -18.17
C CYS A 32 -13.40 -5.09 -17.85
N GLN A 33 -12.87 -4.13 -18.61
CA GLN A 33 -13.25 -2.74 -18.53
C GLN A 33 -14.04 -2.33 -19.77
N PHE A 34 -15.24 -1.81 -19.56
CA PHE A 34 -16.04 -1.14 -20.59
C PHE A 34 -15.66 0.34 -20.63
N HIS A 35 -15.10 0.77 -21.74
CA HIS A 35 -14.77 2.16 -22.04
C HIS A 35 -15.89 2.74 -22.89
N TYR A 36 -16.64 3.68 -22.34
CA TYR A 36 -17.69 4.39 -23.06
C TYR A 36 -17.10 5.63 -23.73
N SER A 37 -17.64 6.00 -24.89
CA SER A 37 -17.21 7.18 -25.67
C SER A 37 -17.33 8.51 -24.92
N ASP A 38 -18.17 8.60 -23.90
CA ASP A 38 -18.27 9.75 -23.00
C ASP A 38 -17.15 9.82 -21.94
N GLY A 39 -16.21 8.88 -21.97
CA GLY A 39 -15.08 8.79 -21.06
C GLY A 39 -15.34 7.99 -19.78
N ARG A 40 -16.57 7.49 -19.57
CA ARG A 40 -16.82 6.59 -18.43
C ARG A 40 -16.09 5.26 -18.64
N VAL A 41 -15.49 4.77 -17.56
CA VAL A 41 -14.89 3.44 -17.52
C VAL A 41 -15.60 2.64 -16.42
N MET A 42 -16.14 1.48 -16.78
CA MET A 42 -16.77 0.55 -15.85
C MET A 42 -16.00 -0.76 -15.85
N GLU A 43 -15.55 -1.19 -14.67
CA GLU A 43 -15.04 -2.54 -14.47
C GLU A 43 -16.22 -3.47 -14.16
N ALA A 44 -16.29 -4.59 -14.86
CA ALA A 44 -17.39 -5.54 -14.73
C ALA A 44 -16.88 -6.97 -14.72
N ALA A 45 -17.59 -7.81 -13.98
CA ALA A 45 -17.46 -9.25 -13.99
C ALA A 45 -18.48 -9.85 -14.96
N VAL A 46 -17.98 -10.50 -16.01
CA VAL A 46 -18.78 -11.16 -17.05
C VAL A 46 -18.65 -12.67 -16.85
N SER A 47 -19.74 -13.34 -16.48
CA SER A 47 -19.76 -14.79 -16.26
C SER A 47 -20.30 -15.55 -17.48
N ASP A 48 -19.83 -16.78 -17.66
CA ASP A 48 -20.44 -17.76 -18.55
C ASP A 48 -21.69 -18.32 -17.87
N THR A 49 -22.86 -18.01 -18.42
CA THR A 49 -24.16 -18.43 -17.89
C THR A 49 -24.82 -19.42 -18.84
N GLU A 50 -25.64 -20.35 -18.34
CA GLU A 50 -26.34 -21.34 -19.18
C GLU A 50 -27.22 -20.69 -20.28
N GLU A 51 -27.80 -19.52 -20.01
CA GLU A 51 -28.58 -18.74 -21.00
C GLU A 51 -27.71 -18.06 -22.07
N GLY A 52 -26.39 -18.07 -21.89
CA GLY A 52 -25.39 -17.47 -22.79
C GLY A 52 -25.31 -15.95 -22.67
N ASN A 53 -24.31 -15.46 -21.95
CA ASN A 53 -24.07 -14.02 -21.83
C ASN A 53 -23.54 -13.43 -23.16
N PRO A 54 -24.17 -12.41 -23.76
CA PRO A 54 -23.71 -11.82 -25.01
C PRO A 54 -22.35 -11.13 -24.87
N ASP A 55 -22.09 -10.48 -23.73
CA ASP A 55 -20.81 -9.81 -23.47
C ASP A 55 -19.68 -10.85 -23.32
N TRP A 56 -19.98 -12.03 -22.79
CA TRP A 56 -19.03 -13.14 -22.72
C TRP A 56 -18.60 -13.58 -24.12
N LYS A 57 -19.57 -13.80 -25.01
CA LYS A 57 -19.30 -14.20 -26.40
C LYS A 57 -18.50 -13.12 -27.13
N GLU A 58 -18.88 -11.85 -26.98
CA GLU A 58 -18.14 -10.72 -27.57
C GLU A 58 -16.68 -10.69 -27.11
N ILE A 59 -16.41 -10.90 -25.83
CA ILE A 59 -15.04 -10.94 -25.30
C ILE A 59 -14.25 -12.12 -25.89
N ILE A 60 -14.82 -13.33 -25.87
CA ILE A 60 -14.15 -14.52 -26.37
C ILE A 60 -13.89 -14.42 -27.87
N ASP A 61 -14.84 -13.91 -28.65
CA ASP A 61 -14.70 -13.74 -30.10
C ASP A 61 -13.70 -12.64 -30.47
N THR A 62 -13.65 -11.55 -29.69
CA THR A 62 -12.77 -10.40 -29.97
C THR A 62 -11.33 -10.67 -29.57
N PHE A 63 -11.10 -11.24 -28.38
CA PHE A 63 -9.77 -11.39 -27.80
C PHE A 63 -9.21 -12.80 -27.95
N GLY A 64 -10.07 -13.81 -27.94
CA GLY A 64 -9.66 -15.21 -27.86
C GLY A 64 -9.20 -15.62 -26.46
N THR A 65 -9.37 -16.90 -26.13
CA THR A 65 -9.02 -17.46 -24.83
C THR A 65 -7.53 -17.39 -24.52
N GLU A 66 -6.66 -17.60 -25.51
CA GLU A 66 -5.20 -17.55 -25.35
C GLU A 66 -4.69 -16.15 -24.96
N ALA A 67 -5.28 -15.10 -25.53
CA ALA A 67 -4.90 -13.73 -25.18
C ALA A 67 -5.36 -13.38 -23.75
N ILE A 68 -6.53 -13.87 -23.35
CA ILE A 68 -7.06 -13.69 -21.99
C ILE A 68 -6.20 -14.46 -20.98
N ASP A 69 -5.74 -15.68 -21.33
CA ASP A 69 -4.79 -16.44 -20.51
C ASP A 69 -3.49 -15.64 -20.28
N ALA A 70 -2.89 -15.12 -21.36
CA ALA A 70 -1.67 -14.32 -21.27
C ALA A 70 -1.86 -13.02 -20.47
N SER A 71 -3.01 -12.35 -20.65
CA SER A 71 -3.41 -11.16 -19.89
C SER A 71 -3.56 -11.47 -18.40
N THR A 72 -4.13 -12.63 -18.07
CA THR A 72 -4.32 -13.10 -16.69
C THR A 72 -2.99 -13.35 -15.99
N GLU A 73 -2.06 -14.05 -16.65
CA GLU A 73 -0.72 -14.30 -16.08
C GLU A 73 0.05 -12.99 -15.87
N LYS A 74 -0.04 -12.07 -16.84
CA LYS A 74 0.56 -10.74 -16.73
C LYS A 74 -0.03 -9.97 -15.55
N PHE A 75 -1.35 -9.94 -15.42
CA PHE A 75 -2.04 -9.25 -14.33
C PHE A 75 -1.67 -9.85 -12.96
N ALA A 76 -1.61 -11.18 -12.85
CA ALA A 76 -1.20 -11.87 -11.63
C ALA A 76 0.24 -11.49 -11.23
N THR A 77 1.15 -11.44 -12.22
CA THR A 77 2.55 -11.06 -12.02
C THR A 77 2.68 -9.58 -11.59
N GLU A 78 1.98 -8.68 -12.26
CA GLU A 78 1.98 -7.24 -11.92
C GLU A 78 1.41 -7.00 -10.52
N ARG A 79 0.31 -7.67 -10.17
CA ARG A 79 -0.30 -7.59 -8.83
C ARG A 79 0.65 -8.10 -7.75
N GLU A 80 1.33 -9.21 -7.99
CA GLU A 80 2.33 -9.74 -7.05
C GLU A 80 3.50 -8.77 -6.87
N ASN A 81 4.02 -8.21 -7.97
CA ASN A 81 5.11 -7.24 -7.93
C ASN A 81 4.68 -5.95 -7.20
N ALA A 82 3.47 -5.45 -7.45
CA ALA A 82 2.91 -4.29 -6.76
C ALA A 82 2.74 -4.55 -5.26
N ARG A 83 2.29 -5.76 -4.87
CA ARG A 83 2.20 -6.17 -3.47
C ARG A 83 3.58 -6.18 -2.82
N LYS A 84 4.56 -6.85 -3.43
CA LYS A 84 5.95 -6.90 -2.93
C LYS A 84 6.55 -5.51 -2.78
N LEU A 85 6.36 -4.63 -3.76
CA LEU A 85 6.85 -3.26 -3.71
C LEU A 85 6.21 -2.48 -2.56
N LYS A 86 4.89 -2.60 -2.38
CA LYS A 86 4.17 -1.96 -1.28
C LYS A 86 4.62 -2.48 0.09
N GLU A 87 4.81 -3.79 0.23
CA GLU A 87 5.33 -4.40 1.45
C GLU A 87 6.75 -3.91 1.77
N GLN A 88 7.62 -3.82 0.76
CA GLN A 88 8.97 -3.27 0.90
C GLN A 88 8.95 -1.81 1.34
N GLN A 89 8.16 -0.97 0.69
CA GLN A 89 8.00 0.45 1.04
C GLN A 89 7.44 0.63 2.45
N GLN A 90 6.44 -0.17 2.83
CA GLN A 90 5.87 -0.14 4.17
C GLN A 90 6.92 -0.53 5.21
N LYS A 91 7.66 -1.60 4.99
CA LYS A 91 8.72 -2.04 5.88
C LYS A 91 9.83 -0.98 6.03
N GLU A 92 10.28 -0.38 4.93
CA GLU A 92 11.28 0.69 4.95
C GLU A 92 10.76 1.91 5.74
N SER A 93 9.50 2.30 5.52
CA SER A 93 8.87 3.38 6.27
C SER A 93 8.76 3.09 7.77
N GLU A 94 8.38 1.87 8.14
CA GLU A 94 8.30 1.43 9.54
C GLU A 94 9.67 1.40 10.20
N ASP A 95 10.69 0.89 9.51
CA ASP A 95 12.07 0.83 10.02
C ASP A 95 12.65 2.24 10.20
N ARG A 96 12.37 3.16 9.26
CA ARG A 96 12.72 4.58 9.40
C ARG A 96 12.01 5.23 10.59
N ALA A 97 10.70 5.03 10.73
CA ALA A 97 9.94 5.58 11.85
C ALA A 97 10.46 5.07 13.21
N LYS A 98 10.82 3.78 13.30
CA LYS A 98 11.44 3.21 14.51
C LYS A 98 12.81 3.82 14.80
N ALA A 99 13.64 4.03 13.77
CA ALA A 99 14.95 4.66 13.92
C ALA A 99 14.84 6.12 14.39
N ASP A 100 13.91 6.88 13.81
CA ASP A 100 13.65 8.28 14.18
C ASP A 100 13.11 8.38 15.61
N ALA A 101 12.19 7.49 16.00
CA ALA A 101 11.69 7.40 17.37
C ALA A 101 12.81 7.05 18.36
N LEU A 102 13.66 6.08 18.05
CA LEU A 102 14.80 5.71 18.89
C LEU A 102 15.77 6.88 19.06
N PHE A 103 16.05 7.62 17.98
CA PHE A 103 16.90 8.80 18.04
C PHE A 103 16.30 9.90 18.92
N THR A 104 15.00 10.15 18.78
CA THR A 104 14.26 11.14 19.58
C THR A 104 14.33 10.81 21.07
N VAL A 105 14.02 9.58 21.47
CA VAL A 105 14.08 9.16 22.88
C VAL A 105 15.50 9.27 23.44
N LYS A 106 16.53 9.00 22.63
CA LYS A 106 17.92 9.21 23.05
C LYS A 106 18.21 10.69 23.32
N LEU A 107 17.74 11.60 22.48
CA LEU A 107 17.90 13.03 22.71
C LEU A 107 17.18 13.46 24.00
N GLU A 108 15.95 13.03 24.19
CA GLU A 108 15.16 13.31 25.40
C GLU A 108 15.88 12.85 26.68
N ALA A 109 16.50 11.66 26.66
CA ALA A 109 17.28 11.16 27.79
C ALA A 109 18.45 12.09 28.17
N PHE A 110 19.07 12.77 27.19
CA PHE A 110 20.15 13.73 27.43
C PHE A 110 19.69 15.13 27.87
N GLU A 111 18.39 15.42 27.79
CA GLU A 111 17.83 16.66 28.33
C GLU A 111 17.47 16.55 29.82
N ILE A 112 17.46 15.34 30.38
CA ILE A 112 17.29 15.13 31.83
C ILE A 112 18.50 15.76 32.57
N PRO A 113 18.29 16.70 33.51
CA PRO A 113 19.37 17.47 34.14
C PRO A 113 20.50 16.62 34.73
N GLU A 114 20.14 15.55 35.45
CA GLU A 114 21.06 14.61 36.11
C GLU A 114 21.94 13.91 35.06
N ILE A 115 21.36 13.50 33.93
CA ILE A 115 22.07 12.84 32.84
C ILE A 115 22.94 13.83 32.06
N LYS A 116 22.40 15.03 31.81
CA LYS A 116 23.06 16.12 31.10
C LYS A 116 24.35 16.51 31.82
N ASN A 117 24.25 16.73 33.13
CA ASN A 117 25.34 17.21 33.99
C ASN A 117 26.26 16.11 34.51
N SER A 118 25.83 14.84 34.48
CA SER A 118 26.65 13.68 34.89
C SER A 118 28.07 13.71 34.31
N THR A 119 29.07 13.26 35.07
CA THR A 119 30.44 13.10 34.53
C THR A 119 30.69 11.68 33.99
N ASP A 120 29.75 10.74 34.15
CA ASP A 120 29.88 9.34 33.74
C ASP A 120 29.81 9.19 32.21
N ARG A 121 30.98 9.30 31.58
CA ARG A 121 31.13 9.19 30.13
C ARG A 121 30.79 7.79 29.61
N VAL A 122 30.95 6.75 30.44
CA VAL A 122 30.71 5.36 30.05
C VAL A 122 29.21 5.11 29.93
N SER A 123 28.44 5.47 30.96
CA SER A 123 26.98 5.32 30.98
C SER A 123 26.32 6.15 29.87
N LYS A 124 26.77 7.40 29.67
CA LYS A 124 26.32 8.23 28.53
C LYS A 124 26.65 7.62 27.17
N SER A 125 27.83 6.99 27.02
CA SER A 125 28.20 6.29 25.78
C SER A 125 27.27 5.11 25.50
N ARG A 126 26.87 4.37 26.55
CA ARG A 126 25.92 3.25 26.42
C ARG A 126 24.54 3.73 25.97
N ILE A 127 24.01 4.82 26.55
CA ILE A 127 22.72 5.42 26.14
C ILE A 127 22.73 5.79 24.65
N ARG A 128 23.79 6.47 24.16
CA ARG A 128 23.91 6.81 22.72
C ARG A 128 23.92 5.58 21.81
N LYS A 129 24.57 4.50 22.25
CA LYS A 129 24.74 3.25 21.49
C LYS A 129 23.58 2.27 21.64
N ALA A 130 22.60 2.55 22.49
CA ALA A 130 21.44 1.69 22.70
C ALA A 130 20.73 1.36 21.38
N LYS A 131 20.27 0.13 21.22
CA LYS A 131 19.64 -0.40 20.00
C LYS A 131 18.13 -0.44 20.07
N SER A 132 17.55 -0.19 21.24
CA SER A 132 16.10 -0.16 21.45
C SER A 132 15.70 0.92 22.43
N ILE A 133 14.44 1.35 22.37
CA ILE A 133 13.86 2.32 23.31
C ILE A 133 13.96 1.79 24.75
N MET A 134 13.69 0.49 24.95
CA MET A 134 13.83 -0.16 26.25
C MET A 134 15.25 -0.08 26.80
N GLU A 135 16.27 -0.32 25.96
CA GLU A 135 17.66 -0.16 26.38
C GLU A 135 17.98 1.29 26.79
N VAL A 136 17.48 2.27 26.03
CA VAL A 136 17.63 3.70 26.40
C VAL A 136 17.02 3.95 27.76
N GLN A 137 15.78 3.50 28.00
CA GLN A 137 15.07 3.69 29.26
C GLN A 137 15.82 3.06 30.44
N VAL A 138 16.20 1.79 30.35
CA VAL A 138 16.90 1.09 31.44
C VAL A 138 18.24 1.76 31.77
N LEU A 139 19.03 2.11 30.75
CA LEU A 139 20.33 2.76 30.96
C LEU A 139 20.19 4.18 31.52
N THR A 140 19.19 4.92 31.06
CA THR A 140 18.89 6.27 31.54
C THR A 140 18.46 6.23 33.00
N THR A 141 17.52 5.35 33.36
CA THR A 141 17.08 5.18 34.75
C THR A 141 18.22 4.73 35.67
N ALA A 142 19.07 3.81 35.21
CA ALA A 142 20.23 3.36 35.99
C ALA A 142 21.22 4.49 36.27
N LEU A 143 21.52 5.32 35.26
CA LEU A 143 22.39 6.48 35.44
C LEU A 143 21.72 7.54 36.33
N TYR A 144 20.43 7.82 36.11
CA TYR A 144 19.66 8.78 36.90
C TYR A 144 19.70 8.43 38.40
N MET A 145 19.42 7.17 38.75
CA MET A 145 19.46 6.71 40.15
C MET A 145 20.86 6.85 40.77
N LYS A 146 21.91 6.59 39.98
CA LYS A 146 23.29 6.74 40.42
C LYS A 146 23.61 8.22 40.72
N GLU A 147 23.27 9.13 39.83
CA GLU A 147 23.57 10.57 40.00
C GLU A 147 22.79 11.19 41.17
N ILE A 148 21.55 10.75 41.43
CA ILE A 148 20.80 11.18 42.62
C ILE A 148 21.48 10.69 43.90
N GLN A 149 21.87 9.42 43.95
CA GLN A 149 22.55 8.88 45.13
C GLN A 149 23.88 9.58 45.38
N ASP A 150 24.67 9.81 44.34
CA ASP A 150 25.95 10.53 44.45
C ASP A 150 25.73 11.99 44.91
N GLY A 151 24.69 12.67 44.42
CA GLY A 151 24.33 14.05 44.81
C GLY A 151 23.74 14.20 46.22
N ASP A 152 23.09 13.17 46.76
CA ASP A 152 22.60 13.14 48.15
C ASP A 152 23.72 12.87 49.18
N THR A 153 24.93 12.50 48.71
CA THR A 153 26.07 12.14 49.58
C THR A 153 27.14 13.25 49.68
N GLU A 154 26.94 14.40 49.03
CA GLU A 154 27.77 15.62 49.15
C GLU A 154 27.14 16.66 50.10
#